data_AF-A0A2K6ETM4-F1
#
_entry.id   AF-A0A2K6ETM4-F1
#
_cell.length_a   1.000
_cell.length_b   1.000
_cell.length_c   1.000
_cell.angle_alpha   90.00
_cell.angle_beta   90.00
_cell.angle_gamma   90.00
#
_symmetry.space_group_name_H-M   'P 1'
#
loop_
_entity.id
_entity.type
_entity.pdbx_description
1 polymer ?
#
loop_
_entity_poly.entity_id
_entity_poly.type
_entity_poly.pdbx_seq_one_letter_code
_entity_poly.pdbx_strand_id
1 'polypeptide(L)'
;MSTTSKLEEAEHKVQTLQTALEKTRTELFDLKTKYDEETTRAEVAQREAETLREQLSSANHSLQLASQIQKAPDVEQAIEVLTRSSLEVELAAKEREIAQLVEDVQRLQASLTKLRENSASQISQLEQQLSAKNSTLKQLEEKLKGQADYEEVKKELNILKSMEFAPSEGAGTQDAAKPLEVLLLEKNRSLQSENAALRISNSDLSGRCAELQVHVTEAVATAAEQRELIARLEQDLSTIQSIQRPDAEGAAEHGLEKIPEPIKEATALFYGPTAPTSGALPEGQVDSLLSIISSQRERFRARNQELEAENRLAQHTLQALQSELDSLRADNIKLFEKIKFLQSYPGRGSGSDDTELRYSSQYEERLDPFSSFSKRERQRKYLSLSPWDKATLSMGRLVLSNKMARTIGFFYMLFLHCLVFLVLYKLAWSESMERDCTTFCAKKFADHLHKFHENDNGAAAGDLWQ
;
A
#
# COMPACT_ATOMS: atom_id res chain seq x y z
N MET A 1 -18.83 -14.25 -9.14
CA MET A 1 -17.50 -14.57 -9.74
C MET A 1 -17.55 -15.32 -11.09
N SER A 2 -18.71 -15.73 -11.65
CA SER A 2 -18.76 -16.30 -13.02
C SER A 2 -18.93 -15.22 -14.10
N THR A 3 -19.57 -14.11 -13.74
CA THR A 3 -19.84 -12.98 -14.64
C THR A 3 -18.59 -12.15 -14.94
N THR A 4 -17.67 -12.01 -13.99
CA THR A 4 -16.43 -11.24 -14.12
C THR A 4 -15.43 -11.92 -15.06
N SER A 5 -15.24 -13.24 -14.92
CA SER A 5 -14.39 -14.02 -15.84
C SER A 5 -14.93 -14.04 -17.28
N LYS A 6 -16.26 -14.11 -17.45
CA LYS A 6 -16.90 -13.98 -18.77
C LYS A 6 -16.73 -12.58 -19.37
N LEU A 7 -16.65 -11.55 -18.54
CA LEU A 7 -16.42 -10.18 -18.98
C LEU A 7 -14.97 -10.00 -19.46
N GLU A 8 -13.99 -10.47 -18.69
CA GLU A 8 -12.57 -10.44 -19.09
C GLU A 8 -12.31 -11.23 -20.39
N GLU A 9 -12.94 -12.40 -20.55
CA GLU A 9 -12.84 -13.19 -21.78
C GLU A 9 -13.47 -12.46 -22.98
N ALA A 10 -14.59 -11.77 -22.76
CA ALA A 10 -15.23 -10.95 -23.79
C ALA A 10 -14.37 -9.74 -24.17
N GLU A 11 -13.74 -9.07 -23.20
CA GLU A 11 -12.83 -7.94 -23.42
C GLU A 11 -11.60 -8.38 -24.23
N HIS A 12 -10.99 -9.52 -23.90
CA HIS A 12 -9.86 -10.06 -24.66
C HIS A 12 -10.26 -10.43 -26.11
N LYS A 13 -11.46 -10.99 -26.30
CA LYS A 13 -12.00 -11.29 -27.64
C LYS A 13 -12.24 -10.00 -28.44
N VAL A 14 -12.81 -8.97 -27.82
CA VAL A 14 -13.00 -7.66 -28.46
C VAL A 14 -11.66 -7.05 -28.86
N GLN A 15 -10.66 -7.11 -27.99
CA GLN A 15 -9.33 -6.58 -28.28
C GLN A 15 -8.65 -7.34 -29.44
N THR A 16 -8.76 -8.67 -29.45
CA THR A 16 -8.24 -9.50 -30.55
C THR A 16 -8.93 -9.18 -31.88
N LEU A 17 -10.26 -9.02 -31.87
CA LEU A 17 -11.04 -8.65 -33.05
C LEU A 17 -10.71 -7.23 -33.52
N GLN A 18 -10.47 -6.29 -32.62
CA GLN A 18 -10.03 -4.94 -32.96
C GLN A 18 -8.67 -4.94 -33.65
N THR A 19 -7.69 -5.67 -33.12
CA THR A 19 -6.36 -5.78 -33.76
C THR A 19 -6.45 -6.47 -35.13
N ALA A 20 -7.27 -7.52 -35.26
CA ALA A 20 -7.50 -8.17 -36.54
C ALA A 20 -8.16 -7.21 -37.56
N LEU A 21 -9.14 -6.42 -37.13
CA LEU A 21 -9.80 -5.42 -37.96
C LEU A 21 -8.82 -4.33 -38.42
N GLU A 22 -8.01 -3.79 -37.51
CA GLU A 22 -6.98 -2.81 -37.85
C GLU A 22 -5.99 -3.38 -38.89
N LYS A 23 -5.53 -4.62 -38.71
CA LYS A 23 -4.65 -5.29 -39.67
C LYS A 23 -5.30 -5.44 -41.05
N THR A 24 -6.55 -5.89 -41.11
CA THR A 24 -7.26 -6.00 -42.41
C THR A 24 -7.46 -4.64 -43.06
N ARG A 25 -7.68 -3.59 -42.28
CA ARG A 25 -7.84 -2.22 -42.79
C ARG A 25 -6.54 -1.68 -43.38
N THR A 26 -5.40 -1.96 -42.75
CA THR A 26 -4.08 -1.56 -43.30
C THR A 26 -3.77 -2.32 -44.59
N GLU A 27 -4.03 -3.64 -44.63
CA GLU A 27 -3.82 -4.44 -45.84
C GLU A 27 -4.70 -3.97 -47.00
N LEU A 28 -5.95 -3.59 -46.73
CA LEU A 28 -6.87 -3.06 -47.74
C LEU A 28 -6.41 -1.69 -48.26
N PHE A 29 -5.88 -0.84 -47.39
CA PHE A 29 -5.31 0.45 -47.77
C PHE A 29 -4.08 0.28 -48.69
N ASP A 30 -3.17 -0.63 -48.33
CA ASP A 30 -1.99 -0.92 -49.15
C ASP A 30 -2.38 -1.49 -50.52
N LEU A 31 -3.38 -2.38 -50.55
CA LEU A 31 -3.87 -2.98 -51.79
C LEU A 31 -4.56 -1.93 -52.68
N LYS A 32 -5.32 -1.01 -52.08
CA LYS A 32 -5.94 0.11 -52.79
C LYS A 32 -4.89 1.05 -53.39
N THR A 33 -3.85 1.36 -52.62
CA THR A 33 -2.73 2.19 -53.10
C THR A 33 -2.04 1.55 -54.31
N LYS A 34 -1.72 0.25 -54.24
CA LYS A 34 -1.13 -0.49 -55.38
C LYS A 34 -2.05 -0.54 -56.60
N TYR A 35 -3.36 -0.72 -56.39
CA TYR A 35 -4.34 -0.70 -57.47
C TYR A 35 -4.40 0.66 -58.16
N ASP A 36 -4.37 1.75 -57.39
CA ASP A 36 -4.38 3.11 -57.92
C ASP A 36 -3.07 3.40 -58.67
N GLU A 37 -1.92 2.95 -58.17
CA GLU A 37 -0.63 3.03 -58.88
C GLU A 37 -0.66 2.30 -60.23
N GLU A 38 -1.12 1.04 -60.27
CA GLU A 38 -1.22 0.29 -61.53
C GLU A 38 -2.25 0.89 -62.50
N THR A 39 -3.35 1.45 -61.98
CA THR A 39 -4.34 2.15 -62.81
C THR A 39 -3.72 3.38 -63.48
N THR A 40 -2.99 4.21 -62.72
CA THR A 40 -2.31 5.39 -63.28
C THR A 40 -1.24 5.00 -64.31
N ARG A 41 -0.51 3.91 -64.08
CA ARG A 41 0.46 3.36 -65.04
C ARG A 41 -0.20 2.92 -66.34
N ALA A 42 -1.34 2.24 -66.26
CA ALA A 42 -2.10 1.82 -67.42
C ALA A 42 -2.62 3.03 -68.23
N GLU A 43 -3.12 4.07 -67.57
CA GLU A 43 -3.55 5.30 -68.24
C GLU A 43 -2.40 6.01 -68.97
N VAL A 44 -1.20 6.05 -68.38
CA VAL A 44 -0.02 6.65 -69.04
C VAL A 44 0.36 5.86 -70.29
N ALA A 45 0.43 4.52 -70.18
CA ALA A 45 0.71 3.66 -71.33
C ALA A 45 -0.34 3.79 -72.45
N GLN A 46 -1.61 3.98 -72.09
CA GLN A 46 -2.67 4.23 -73.06
C GLN A 46 -2.48 5.57 -73.79
N ARG A 47 -2.17 6.65 -73.07
CA ARG A 47 -1.87 7.96 -73.68
C ARG A 47 -0.66 7.88 -74.61
N GLU A 48 0.40 7.16 -74.23
CA GLU A 48 1.56 6.93 -75.10
C GLU A 48 1.17 6.19 -76.40
N ALA A 49 0.32 5.16 -76.30
CA ALA A 49 -0.17 4.45 -77.48
C ALA A 49 -1.02 5.33 -78.40
N GLU A 50 -1.86 6.20 -77.84
CA GLU A 50 -2.69 7.16 -78.59
C GLU A 50 -1.81 8.18 -79.33
N THR A 51 -0.79 8.76 -78.66
CA THR A 51 0.14 9.71 -79.31
C THR A 51 0.93 9.09 -80.46
N LEU A 52 1.41 7.85 -80.30
CA LEU A 52 2.09 7.12 -81.38
C LEU A 52 1.17 6.87 -82.57
N ARG A 53 -0.11 6.59 -82.31
CA ARG A 53 -1.12 6.39 -83.36
C ARG A 53 -1.40 7.67 -84.14
N GLU A 54 -1.48 8.81 -83.45
CA GLU A 54 -1.62 10.12 -84.08
C GLU A 54 -0.40 10.49 -84.94
N GLN A 55 0.82 10.25 -84.43
CA GLN A 55 2.05 10.47 -85.19
C GLN A 55 2.09 9.65 -86.49
N LEU A 56 1.68 8.38 -86.42
CA LEU A 56 1.64 7.49 -87.58
C LEU A 56 0.59 7.93 -88.61
N SER A 57 -0.57 8.42 -88.15
CA SER A 57 -1.60 9.02 -89.01
C SER A 57 -1.10 10.28 -89.71
N SER A 58 -0.43 11.17 -88.98
CA SER A 58 0.15 12.41 -89.53
C SER A 58 1.25 12.15 -90.57
N ALA A 59 2.13 11.18 -90.30
CA ALA A 59 3.16 10.76 -91.24
C ALA A 59 2.57 10.18 -92.53
N ASN A 60 1.52 9.36 -92.43
CA ASN A 60 0.80 8.83 -93.59
C ASN A 60 0.13 9.94 -94.41
N HIS A 61 -0.50 10.93 -93.76
CA HIS A 61 -1.12 12.06 -94.45
C HIS A 61 -0.09 12.93 -95.19
N SER A 62 1.07 13.18 -94.56
CA SER A 62 2.17 13.93 -95.18
C SER A 62 2.76 13.20 -96.40
N LEU A 63 2.90 11.87 -96.33
CA LEU A 63 3.31 11.04 -97.47
C LEU A 63 2.33 11.14 -98.64
N GLN A 64 1.02 11.16 -98.35
CA GLN A 64 -0.03 11.30 -99.35
C GLN A 64 0.01 12.67 -100.05
N LEU A 65 0.23 13.76 -99.30
CA LEU A 65 0.41 15.10 -99.84
C LEU A 65 1.67 15.21 -100.71
N ALA A 66 2.80 14.67 -100.26
CA ALA A 66 4.04 14.64 -101.05
C ALA A 66 3.86 13.88 -102.38
N SER A 67 3.09 12.78 -102.38
CA SER A 67 2.75 12.03 -103.59
C SER A 67 1.86 12.82 -104.56
N GLN A 68 0.98 13.68 -104.07
CA GLN A 68 0.13 14.53 -104.91
C GLN A 68 0.91 15.69 -105.55
N ILE A 69 1.84 16.31 -104.82
CA ILE A 69 2.69 17.40 -105.34
C ILE A 69 3.55 16.93 -106.52
N GLN A 70 4.01 15.67 -106.50
CA GLN A 70 4.80 15.09 -107.59
C GLN A 70 4.01 14.88 -108.90
N LYS A 71 2.67 15.05 -108.90
CA LYS A 71 1.79 14.86 -110.07
C LYS A 71 1.30 16.14 -110.73
N ALA A 72 1.63 17.33 -110.23
CA ALA A 72 1.14 18.61 -110.78
C ALA A 72 2.12 19.19 -111.83
N PRO A 73 1.68 19.57 -113.05
CA PRO A 73 2.58 20.02 -114.12
C PRO A 73 2.68 21.55 -114.31
N ASP A 74 2.09 22.39 -113.43
CA ASP A 74 1.93 23.84 -113.66
C ASP A 74 2.39 24.75 -112.48
N VAL A 75 3.08 25.85 -112.79
CA VAL A 75 3.76 26.74 -111.83
C VAL A 75 2.77 27.62 -111.05
N GLU A 76 1.65 28.03 -111.67
CA GLU A 76 0.59 28.80 -111.00
C GLU A 76 -0.12 27.98 -109.92
N GLN A 77 -0.38 26.70 -110.19
CA GLN A 77 -0.96 25.76 -109.22
C GLN A 77 -0.01 25.49 -108.05
N ALA A 78 1.30 25.50 -108.27
CA ALA A 78 2.28 25.34 -107.19
C ALA A 78 2.25 26.52 -106.21
N ILE A 79 2.04 27.76 -106.68
CA ILE A 79 1.94 28.95 -105.84
C ILE A 79 0.65 28.94 -105.02
N GLU A 80 -0.48 28.53 -105.62
CA GLU A 80 -1.76 28.39 -104.90
C GLU A 80 -1.72 27.28 -103.84
N VAL A 81 -1.04 26.17 -104.14
CA VAL A 81 -0.81 25.09 -103.16
C VAL A 81 0.09 25.57 -102.02
N LEU A 82 1.10 26.41 -102.28
CA LEU A 82 1.97 26.99 -101.24
C LEU A 82 1.24 27.98 -100.34
N THR A 83 0.42 28.89 -100.89
CA THR A 83 -0.35 29.84 -100.09
C THR A 83 -1.44 29.14 -99.28
N ARG A 84 -2.11 28.16 -99.87
CA ARG A 84 -3.05 27.29 -99.16
C ARG A 84 -2.36 26.50 -98.03
N SER A 85 -1.18 25.95 -98.29
CA SER A 85 -0.38 25.26 -97.26
C SER A 85 0.03 26.19 -96.13
N SER A 86 0.40 27.44 -96.42
CA SER A 86 0.73 28.44 -95.39
C SER A 86 -0.48 28.77 -94.50
N LEU A 87 -1.66 28.95 -95.10
CA LEU A 87 -2.89 29.19 -94.35
C LEU A 87 -3.33 27.98 -93.53
N GLU A 88 -3.16 26.76 -94.06
CA GLU A 88 -3.41 25.50 -93.34
C GLU A 88 -2.49 25.37 -92.12
N VAL A 89 -1.22 25.78 -92.23
CA VAL A 89 -0.27 25.78 -91.10
C VAL A 89 -0.67 26.80 -90.03
N GLU A 90 -1.09 28.01 -90.43
CA GLU A 90 -1.53 29.06 -89.49
C GLU A 90 -2.84 28.68 -88.79
N LEU A 91 -3.80 28.11 -89.54
CA LEU A 91 -5.04 27.57 -88.98
C LEU A 91 -4.72 26.47 -87.97
N ALA A 92 -3.85 25.52 -88.32
CA ALA A 92 -3.43 24.46 -87.41
C ALA A 92 -2.70 25.01 -86.17
N ALA A 93 -1.93 26.11 -86.30
CA ALA A 93 -1.32 26.79 -85.16
C ALA A 93 -2.37 27.41 -84.24
N LYS A 94 -3.39 28.06 -84.80
CA LYS A 94 -4.50 28.64 -84.04
C LYS A 94 -5.40 27.58 -83.40
N GLU A 95 -5.63 26.46 -84.07
CA GLU A 95 -6.36 25.31 -83.50
C GLU A 95 -5.61 24.71 -82.30
N ARG A 96 -4.28 24.59 -82.38
CA ARG A 96 -3.46 24.18 -81.23
C ARG A 96 -3.52 25.18 -80.08
N GLU A 97 -3.47 26.48 -80.37
CA GLU A 97 -3.59 27.54 -79.36
C GLU A 97 -4.97 27.49 -78.68
N ILE A 98 -6.04 27.31 -79.44
CA ILE A 98 -7.40 27.13 -78.90
C ILE A 98 -7.48 25.87 -78.03
N ALA A 99 -6.93 24.74 -78.49
CA ALA A 99 -6.91 23.50 -77.71
C ALA A 99 -6.17 23.68 -76.38
N GLN A 100 -5.02 24.35 -76.39
CA GLN A 100 -4.25 24.67 -75.20
C GLN A 100 -5.02 25.59 -74.23
N LEU A 101 -5.68 26.64 -74.75
CA LEU A 101 -6.51 27.52 -73.93
C LEU A 101 -7.71 26.79 -73.32
N VAL A 102 -8.32 25.86 -74.05
CA VAL A 102 -9.41 25.01 -73.54
C VAL A 102 -8.89 24.10 -72.42
N GLU A 103 -7.73 23.47 -72.59
CA GLU A 103 -7.10 22.65 -71.55
C GLU A 103 -6.78 23.49 -70.30
N ASP A 104 -6.24 24.69 -70.47
CA ASP A 104 -5.95 25.62 -69.39
C ASP A 104 -7.21 26.05 -68.63
N VAL A 105 -8.30 26.35 -69.35
CA VAL A 105 -9.59 26.66 -68.74
C VAL A 105 -10.13 25.47 -67.96
N GLN A 106 -10.06 24.25 -68.52
CA GLN A 106 -10.49 23.03 -67.82
C GLN A 106 -9.65 22.76 -66.57
N ARG A 107 -8.33 22.93 -66.65
CA ARG A 107 -7.41 22.78 -65.51
C ARG A 107 -7.68 23.81 -64.42
N LEU A 108 -7.91 25.07 -64.79
CA LEU A 108 -8.25 26.13 -63.85
C LEU A 108 -9.63 25.88 -63.21
N GLN A 109 -10.62 25.43 -63.98
CA GLN A 109 -11.93 25.05 -63.47
C GLN A 109 -11.82 23.90 -62.45
N ALA A 110 -11.05 22.85 -62.75
CA ALA A 110 -10.81 21.73 -61.85
C ALA A 110 -10.06 22.16 -60.57
N SER A 111 -9.10 23.06 -60.69
CA SER A 111 -8.41 23.63 -59.52
C SER A 111 -9.37 24.45 -58.64
N LEU A 112 -10.26 25.23 -59.27
CA LEU A 112 -11.23 26.06 -58.58
C LEU A 112 -12.30 25.20 -57.88
N THR A 113 -12.81 24.14 -58.51
CA THR A 113 -13.73 23.20 -57.85
C THR A 113 -13.07 22.50 -56.68
N LYS A 114 -11.84 22.00 -56.86
CA LYS A 114 -11.07 21.37 -55.77
C LYS A 114 -10.83 22.33 -54.61
N LEU A 115 -10.51 23.60 -54.88
CA LEU A 115 -10.34 24.61 -53.84
C LEU A 115 -11.67 24.91 -53.11
N ARG A 116 -12.80 24.96 -53.84
CA ARG A 116 -14.14 25.12 -53.25
C ARG A 116 -14.54 23.93 -52.38
N GLU A 117 -14.27 22.72 -52.81
CA GLU A 117 -14.56 21.51 -52.02
C GLU A 117 -13.68 21.42 -50.77
N ASN A 118 -12.39 21.73 -50.91
CA ASN A 118 -11.46 21.79 -49.77
C ASN A 118 -11.86 22.87 -48.75
N SER A 119 -12.25 24.07 -49.21
CA SER A 119 -12.69 25.12 -48.31
C SER A 119 -14.04 24.80 -47.66
N ALA A 120 -14.99 24.25 -48.40
CA ALA A 120 -16.29 23.83 -47.86
C ALA A 120 -16.13 22.72 -46.81
N SER A 121 -15.28 21.72 -47.07
CA SER A 121 -15.00 20.66 -46.10
C SER A 121 -14.29 21.20 -44.84
N GLN A 122 -13.33 22.13 -45.00
CA GLN A 122 -12.67 22.77 -43.87
C GLN A 122 -13.64 23.62 -43.03
N ILE A 123 -14.53 24.38 -43.67
CA ILE A 123 -15.59 25.15 -42.98
C ILE A 123 -16.49 24.20 -42.19
N SER A 124 -16.97 23.12 -42.81
CA SER A 124 -17.82 22.13 -42.13
C SER A 124 -17.12 21.48 -40.92
N GLN A 125 -15.83 21.15 -41.05
CA GLN A 125 -15.05 20.63 -39.93
C GLN A 125 -14.92 21.63 -38.78
N LEU A 126 -14.63 22.90 -39.09
CA LEU A 126 -14.53 23.96 -38.08
C LEU A 126 -15.87 24.22 -37.40
N GLU A 127 -16.97 24.24 -38.15
CA GLU A 127 -18.33 24.37 -37.60
C GLU A 127 -18.68 23.21 -36.66
N GLN A 128 -18.34 21.98 -37.06
CA GLN A 128 -18.54 20.80 -36.22
C GLN A 128 -17.72 20.89 -34.93
N GLN A 129 -16.45 21.28 -35.01
CA GLN A 129 -15.61 21.48 -33.83
C GLN A 129 -16.15 22.58 -32.90
N LEU A 130 -16.61 23.69 -33.46
CA LEU A 130 -17.20 24.79 -32.70
C LEU A 130 -18.47 24.34 -31.99
N SER A 131 -19.34 23.58 -32.67
CA SER A 131 -20.55 23.01 -32.07
C SER A 131 -20.24 22.04 -30.93
N ALA A 132 -19.23 21.19 -31.08
CA ALA A 132 -18.77 20.26 -30.05
C ALA A 132 -18.16 20.99 -28.85
N LYS A 133 -17.35 22.03 -29.08
CA LYS A 133 -16.80 22.85 -28.00
C LYS A 133 -17.90 23.59 -27.25
N ASN A 134 -18.88 24.16 -27.95
CA ASN A 134 -20.03 24.81 -27.32
C ASN A 134 -20.88 23.83 -26.49
N SER A 135 -21.08 22.59 -26.92
CA SER A 135 -21.80 21.61 -26.12
C SER A 135 -21.02 21.23 -24.85
N THR A 136 -19.70 21.06 -24.93
CA THR A 136 -18.87 20.81 -23.75
C THR A 136 -18.84 21.98 -22.78
N LEU A 137 -18.82 23.22 -23.28
CA LEU A 137 -18.91 24.42 -22.45
C LEU A 137 -20.23 24.46 -21.69
N LYS A 138 -21.36 24.22 -22.36
CA LYS A 138 -22.67 24.15 -21.70
C LYS A 138 -22.73 23.07 -20.62
N GLN A 139 -22.17 21.89 -20.87
CA GLN A 139 -22.10 20.82 -19.86
C GLN A 139 -21.24 21.21 -18.66
N LEU A 140 -20.11 21.89 -18.88
CA LEU A 140 -19.25 22.37 -17.80
C LEU A 140 -19.91 23.50 -17.00
N GLU A 141 -20.60 24.42 -17.67
CA GLU A 141 -21.41 25.48 -17.03
C GLU A 141 -22.53 24.88 -16.17
N GLU A 142 -23.22 23.86 -16.66
CA GLU A 142 -24.28 23.17 -15.91
C GLU A 142 -23.70 22.44 -14.69
N LYS A 143 -22.56 21.75 -14.83
CA LYS A 143 -21.85 21.14 -13.69
C LYS A 143 -21.41 22.17 -12.66
N LEU A 144 -20.86 23.30 -13.12
CA LEU A 144 -20.43 24.38 -12.22
C LEU A 144 -21.62 24.97 -11.46
N LYS A 145 -22.76 25.17 -12.13
CA LYS A 145 -24.00 25.63 -11.50
C LYS A 145 -24.55 24.59 -10.52
N GLY A 146 -24.48 23.31 -10.86
CA GLY A 146 -24.86 22.21 -9.98
C GLY A 146 -23.97 22.06 -8.74
N GLN A 147 -22.78 22.67 -8.75
CA GLN A 147 -21.83 22.71 -7.62
C GLN A 147 -21.82 24.08 -6.90
N ALA A 148 -22.82 24.93 -7.14
CA ALA A 148 -22.86 26.27 -6.56
C ALA A 148 -22.95 26.27 -5.02
N ASP A 149 -23.46 25.20 -4.42
CA ASP A 149 -23.62 24.97 -2.99
C ASP A 149 -22.35 24.39 -2.31
N TYR A 150 -21.29 24.09 -3.06
CA TYR A 150 -20.07 23.48 -2.52
C TYR A 150 -19.46 24.28 -1.36
N GLU A 151 -19.43 25.62 -1.46
CA GLU A 151 -18.88 26.47 -0.38
C GLU A 151 -19.80 26.53 0.85
N GLU A 152 -21.11 26.33 0.68
CA GLU A 152 -22.06 26.24 1.80
C GLU A 152 -21.89 24.90 2.52
N VAL A 153 -21.91 23.79 1.78
CA VAL A 153 -21.65 22.44 2.31
C VAL A 153 -20.29 22.36 2.99
N LYS A 154 -19.25 22.98 2.42
CA LYS A 154 -17.91 23.04 3.03
C LYS A 154 -17.90 23.84 4.33
N LYS A 155 -18.66 24.94 4.42
CA LYS A 155 -18.81 25.71 5.67
C LYS A 155 -19.54 24.88 6.73
N GLU A 156 -20.66 24.27 6.37
CA GLU A 156 -21.41 23.38 7.28
C GLU A 156 -20.54 22.24 7.78
N LEU A 157 -19.81 21.58 6.89
CA LEU A 157 -18.87 20.51 7.23
C LEU A 157 -17.77 20.99 8.17
N ASN A 158 -17.25 22.21 7.97
CA ASN A 158 -16.22 22.78 8.84
C ASN A 158 -16.80 23.16 10.22
N ILE A 159 -18.04 23.65 10.27
CA ILE A 159 -18.76 23.92 11.52
C ILE A 159 -18.97 22.60 12.29
N LEU A 160 -19.49 21.56 11.64
CA LEU A 160 -19.61 20.21 12.19
C LEU A 160 -18.26 19.68 12.69
N LYS A 161 -17.21 19.83 11.87
CA LYS A 161 -15.85 19.44 12.26
C LYS A 161 -15.40 20.17 13.53
N SER A 162 -15.65 21.47 13.61
CA SER A 162 -15.27 22.27 14.77
C SER A 162 -16.12 21.99 16.01
N MET A 163 -17.40 21.65 15.86
CA MET A 163 -18.30 21.39 16.98
C MET A 163 -18.08 19.99 17.58
N GLU A 164 -17.89 18.98 16.72
CA GLU A 164 -17.80 17.57 17.13
C GLU A 164 -16.35 17.16 17.49
N PHE A 165 -15.35 17.84 16.91
CA PHE A 165 -13.93 17.55 17.13
C PHE A 165 -13.12 18.73 17.70
N ALA A 166 -13.78 19.75 18.26
CA ALA A 166 -13.06 20.71 19.10
C ALA A 166 -12.36 19.95 20.24
N PRO A 167 -11.04 20.11 20.42
CA PRO A 167 -10.37 19.53 21.58
C PRO A 167 -10.97 20.16 22.83
N SER A 168 -11.55 19.32 23.69
CA SER A 168 -11.91 19.69 25.06
C SER A 168 -10.61 20.11 25.75
N GLU A 169 -10.40 21.42 25.85
CA GLU A 169 -9.29 22.14 26.47
C GLU A 169 -7.92 21.42 26.51
N GLY A 170 -6.99 21.83 25.63
CA GLY A 170 -5.56 21.70 25.95
C GLY A 170 -4.61 21.10 24.91
N ALA A 171 -5.00 20.90 23.65
CA ALA A 171 -4.06 20.43 22.61
C ALA A 171 -3.98 21.40 21.44
N GLY A 172 -2.74 21.78 21.09
CA GLY A 172 -2.41 22.87 20.18
C GLY A 172 -2.96 22.74 18.76
N THR A 173 -2.81 23.85 18.04
CA THR A 173 -3.28 24.22 16.69
C THR A 173 -2.96 23.26 15.52
N GLN A 174 -2.51 22.03 15.77
CA GLN A 174 -2.16 21.05 14.72
C GLN A 174 -3.25 20.01 14.42
N ASP A 175 -4.24 19.79 15.28
CA ASP A 175 -5.28 18.76 15.05
C ASP A 175 -6.35 19.16 14.03
N ALA A 176 -6.44 20.45 13.65
CA ALA A 176 -7.33 20.91 12.59
C ALA A 176 -7.00 20.32 11.20
N ALA A 177 -5.77 19.81 11.01
CA ALA A 177 -5.28 19.25 9.75
C ALA A 177 -5.65 17.78 9.53
N LYS A 178 -6.16 17.06 10.54
CA LYS A 178 -6.57 15.66 10.36
C LYS A 178 -7.83 15.58 9.48
N PRO A 179 -7.87 14.67 8.49
CA PRO A 179 -9.07 14.47 7.69
C PRO A 179 -10.21 13.97 8.56
N LEU A 180 -11.44 14.38 8.24
CA LEU A 180 -12.65 14.10 9.03
C LEU A 180 -12.84 12.60 9.29
N GLU A 181 -12.49 11.77 8.31
CA GLU A 181 -12.54 10.31 8.41
C GLU A 181 -11.66 9.79 9.56
N VAL A 182 -10.45 10.34 9.74
CA VAL A 182 -9.54 9.92 10.82
C VAL A 182 -10.09 10.34 12.18
N LEU A 183 -10.66 11.54 12.28
CA LEU A 183 -11.26 12.04 13.51
C LEU A 183 -12.50 11.23 13.90
N LEU A 184 -13.36 10.90 12.93
CA LEU A 184 -14.52 10.03 13.11
C LEU A 184 -14.12 8.62 13.53
N LEU A 185 -13.09 8.04 12.90
CA LEU A 185 -12.57 6.72 13.27
C LEU A 185 -11.98 6.72 14.69
N GLU A 186 -11.23 7.76 15.06
CA GLU A 186 -10.66 7.89 16.39
C GLU A 186 -11.76 8.02 17.47
N LYS A 187 -12.80 8.82 17.20
CA LYS A 187 -13.95 8.95 18.09
C LYS A 187 -14.77 7.66 18.16
N ASN A 188 -14.99 6.97 17.03
CA ASN A 188 -15.69 5.69 17.01
C ASN A 188 -14.92 4.64 17.82
N ARG A 189 -13.59 4.58 17.66
CA ARG A 189 -12.72 3.71 18.46
C ARG A 189 -12.77 4.05 19.95
N SER A 190 -12.76 5.34 20.29
CA SER A 190 -12.90 5.81 21.67
C SER A 190 -14.26 5.41 22.27
N LEU A 191 -15.36 5.66 21.57
CA LEU A 191 -16.71 5.27 22.00
C LEU A 191 -16.87 3.75 22.10
N GLN A 192 -16.24 2.97 21.21
CA GLN A 192 -16.18 1.51 21.30
C GLN A 192 -15.43 1.07 22.56
N SER A 193 -14.29 1.70 22.87
CA SER A 193 -13.53 1.39 24.09
C SER A 193 -14.29 1.73 25.36
N GLU A 194 -15.00 2.86 25.38
CA GLU A 194 -15.84 3.28 26.49
C GLU A 194 -17.04 2.33 26.66
N ASN A 195 -17.71 1.96 25.56
CA ASN A 195 -18.78 0.95 25.59
C ASN A 195 -18.27 -0.41 26.10
N ALA A 196 -17.08 -0.84 25.70
CA ALA A 196 -16.49 -2.07 26.20
C ALA A 196 -16.20 -2.00 27.71
N ALA A 197 -15.64 -0.88 28.18
CA ALA A 197 -15.40 -0.64 29.60
C ALA A 197 -16.70 -0.63 30.42
N LEU A 198 -17.74 0.07 29.93
CA LEU A 198 -19.06 0.10 30.56
C LEU A 198 -19.71 -1.29 30.59
N ARG A 199 -19.56 -2.10 29.53
CA ARG A 199 -20.05 -3.48 29.51
C ARG A 199 -19.37 -4.36 30.55
N ILE A 200 -18.05 -4.24 30.70
CA ILE A 200 -17.30 -4.96 31.74
C ILE A 200 -17.77 -4.52 33.12
N SER A 201 -17.83 -3.22 33.38
CA SER A 201 -18.29 -2.70 34.67
C SER A 201 -19.73 -3.12 35.02
N ASN A 202 -20.63 -3.15 34.03
CA ASN A 202 -22.00 -3.62 34.23
C ASN A 202 -22.03 -5.14 34.51
N SER A 203 -21.22 -5.93 33.81
CA SER A 203 -21.06 -7.36 34.10
C SER A 203 -20.53 -7.61 35.51
N ASP A 204 -19.51 -6.86 35.93
CA ASP A 204 -18.92 -6.97 37.27
C ASP A 204 -19.92 -6.58 38.37
N LEU A 205 -20.63 -5.47 38.18
CA LEU A 205 -21.68 -5.05 39.12
C LEU A 205 -22.82 -6.07 39.18
N SER A 206 -23.26 -6.59 38.04
CA SER A 206 -24.27 -7.65 37.99
C SER A 206 -23.79 -8.92 38.71
N GLY A 207 -22.52 -9.30 38.54
CA GLY A 207 -21.91 -10.42 39.25
C GLY A 207 -21.89 -10.22 40.76
N ARG A 208 -21.48 -9.03 41.23
CA ARG A 208 -21.51 -8.68 42.66
C ARG A 208 -22.93 -8.68 43.22
N CYS A 209 -23.92 -8.19 42.47
CA CYS A 209 -25.32 -8.27 42.87
C CYS A 209 -25.80 -9.71 43.01
N ALA A 210 -25.41 -10.60 42.10
CA ALA A 210 -25.75 -12.02 42.18
C ALA A 210 -25.09 -12.71 43.40
N GLU A 211 -23.82 -12.42 43.67
CA GLU A 211 -23.10 -12.95 44.84
C GLU A 211 -23.72 -12.45 46.16
N LEU A 212 -24.02 -11.15 46.25
CA LEU A 212 -24.76 -10.59 47.39
C LEU A 212 -26.13 -11.25 47.56
N GLN A 213 -26.84 -11.52 46.47
CA GLN A 213 -28.12 -12.24 46.51
C GLN A 213 -27.96 -13.65 47.09
N VAL A 214 -26.91 -14.39 46.70
CA VAL A 214 -26.61 -15.72 47.24
C VAL A 214 -26.34 -15.65 48.75
N HIS A 215 -25.46 -14.74 49.18
CA HIS A 215 -25.18 -14.57 50.62
C HIS A 215 -26.42 -14.21 51.43
N VAL A 216 -27.30 -13.37 50.89
CA VAL A 216 -28.58 -13.05 51.55
C VAL A 216 -29.44 -14.30 51.65
N THR A 217 -29.54 -15.12 50.60
CA THR A 217 -30.32 -16.37 50.66
C THR A 217 -29.76 -17.39 51.65
N GLU A 218 -28.44 -17.55 51.72
CA GLU A 218 -27.77 -18.41 52.71
C GLU A 218 -27.98 -17.92 54.14
N ALA A 219 -27.82 -16.61 54.38
CA ALA A 219 -28.08 -16.00 55.68
C ALA A 219 -29.55 -16.18 56.12
N VAL A 220 -30.49 -16.07 55.19
CA VAL A 220 -31.92 -16.33 55.46
C VAL A 220 -32.17 -17.81 55.76
N ALA A 221 -31.55 -18.74 55.04
CA ALA A 221 -31.68 -20.17 55.27
C ALA A 221 -31.12 -20.58 56.63
N THR A 222 -29.90 -20.15 56.97
CA THR A 222 -29.29 -20.40 58.28
C THR A 222 -30.10 -19.81 59.43
N ALA A 223 -30.67 -18.61 59.26
CA ALA A 223 -31.58 -18.01 60.25
C ALA A 223 -32.89 -18.81 60.40
N ALA A 224 -33.37 -19.45 59.34
CA ALA A 224 -34.53 -20.35 59.41
C ALA A 224 -34.20 -21.65 60.16
N GLU A 225 -33.07 -22.28 59.84
CA GLU A 225 -32.58 -23.48 60.54
C GLU A 225 -32.36 -23.21 62.04
N GLN A 226 -31.75 -22.07 62.38
CA GLN A 226 -31.56 -21.66 63.78
C GLN A 226 -32.90 -21.49 64.51
N ARG A 227 -33.90 -20.86 63.87
CA ARG A 227 -35.25 -20.74 64.47
C ARG A 227 -35.88 -22.10 64.71
N GLU A 228 -35.76 -23.04 63.78
CA GLU A 228 -36.29 -24.39 63.94
C GLU A 228 -35.57 -25.14 65.08
N LEU A 229 -34.25 -25.04 65.16
CA LEU A 229 -33.47 -25.67 66.22
C LEU A 229 -33.83 -25.09 67.60
N ILE A 230 -34.00 -23.76 67.70
CA ILE A 230 -34.45 -23.10 68.92
C ILE A 230 -35.84 -23.61 69.32
N ALA A 231 -36.78 -23.68 68.38
CA ALA A 231 -38.14 -24.19 68.66
C ALA A 231 -38.12 -25.65 69.15
N ARG A 232 -37.26 -26.50 68.58
CA ARG A 232 -37.06 -27.89 69.06
C ARG A 232 -36.46 -27.91 70.46
N LEU A 233 -35.43 -27.10 70.73
CA LEU A 233 -34.83 -26.99 72.06
C LEU A 233 -35.83 -26.49 73.11
N GLU A 234 -36.67 -25.51 72.76
CA GLU A 234 -37.75 -25.02 73.62
C GLU A 234 -38.77 -26.14 73.92
N GLN A 235 -39.13 -26.94 72.92
CA GLN A 235 -40.00 -28.11 73.10
C GLN A 235 -39.35 -29.19 73.98
N ASP A 236 -38.09 -29.52 73.74
CA ASP A 236 -37.33 -30.50 74.52
C ASP A 236 -37.16 -30.05 75.98
N LEU A 237 -36.83 -28.77 76.21
CA LEU A 237 -36.77 -28.18 77.55
C LEU A 237 -38.12 -28.21 78.25
N SER A 238 -39.22 -27.91 77.53
CA SER A 238 -40.57 -28.02 78.11
C SER A 238 -40.91 -29.46 78.52
N THR A 239 -40.44 -30.44 77.74
CA THR A 239 -40.61 -31.88 78.02
C THR A 239 -39.77 -32.30 79.22
N ILE A 240 -38.51 -31.89 79.30
CA ILE A 240 -37.64 -32.14 80.44
C ILE A 240 -38.19 -31.47 81.70
N GLN A 241 -38.64 -30.23 81.63
CA GLN A 241 -39.26 -29.53 82.77
C GLN A 241 -40.56 -30.22 83.24
N SER A 242 -41.27 -30.91 82.33
CA SER A 242 -42.42 -31.74 82.70
C SER A 242 -42.04 -33.08 83.36
N ILE A 243 -40.87 -33.64 83.03
CA ILE A 243 -40.32 -34.87 83.62
C ILE A 243 -39.60 -34.57 84.95
N GLN A 244 -39.02 -33.39 85.07
CA GLN A 244 -38.25 -32.91 86.22
C GLN A 244 -39.12 -32.07 87.17
N ARG A 245 -40.32 -32.58 87.43
CA ARG A 245 -41.09 -32.22 88.62
C ARG A 245 -41.00 -33.37 89.63
N PRO A 246 -39.90 -33.49 90.40
CA PRO A 246 -39.93 -34.22 91.64
C PRO A 246 -40.55 -33.29 92.70
N ASP A 247 -41.75 -33.65 93.16
CA ASP A 247 -42.02 -33.45 94.57
C ASP A 247 -40.94 -34.23 95.36
N ALA A 248 -40.40 -33.62 96.40
CA ALA A 248 -39.50 -34.17 97.42
C ALA A 248 -37.97 -34.00 97.26
N GLU A 249 -37.42 -33.24 98.22
CA GLU A 249 -36.17 -33.39 98.98
C GLU A 249 -35.00 -34.25 98.44
N GLY A 250 -33.81 -33.64 98.40
CA GLY A 250 -32.60 -34.27 98.98
C GLY A 250 -31.44 -34.66 98.04
N ALA A 251 -30.24 -34.18 98.43
CA ALA A 251 -28.91 -34.81 98.34
C ALA A 251 -28.16 -34.98 96.98
N ALA A 252 -27.01 -34.29 96.94
CA ALA A 252 -25.63 -34.71 96.60
C ALA A 252 -25.31 -35.65 95.40
N GLU A 253 -24.31 -35.18 94.63
CA GLU A 253 -23.25 -35.87 93.85
C GLU A 253 -23.49 -37.25 93.20
N HIS A 254 -23.12 -37.37 91.91
CA HIS A 254 -22.01 -38.21 91.39
C HIS A 254 -22.06 -38.29 89.86
N GLY A 255 -20.91 -38.52 89.19
CA GLY A 255 -20.94 -39.20 87.89
C GLY A 255 -19.84 -38.89 86.89
N LEU A 256 -18.63 -39.38 87.17
CA LEU A 256 -17.50 -39.49 86.25
C LEU A 256 -17.79 -40.47 85.09
N GLU A 257 -17.64 -40.08 83.83
CA GLU A 257 -17.66 -41.04 82.70
C GLU A 257 -16.54 -40.79 81.67
N LYS A 258 -15.41 -41.46 81.92
CA LYS A 258 -14.59 -42.25 80.97
C LYS A 258 -14.60 -41.83 79.48
N ILE A 259 -13.48 -41.30 79.01
CA ILE A 259 -13.06 -41.35 77.59
C ILE A 259 -11.75 -42.18 77.50
N PRO A 260 -11.63 -43.18 76.59
CA PRO A 260 -10.48 -44.07 76.51
C PRO A 260 -9.21 -43.44 75.90
N GLU A 261 -8.04 -43.73 76.48
CA GLU A 261 -6.72 -43.43 75.92
C GLU A 261 -6.38 -44.40 74.78
N PRO A 262 -5.97 -43.89 73.59
CA PRO A 262 -4.54 -43.93 73.25
C PRO A 262 -4.12 -42.80 72.27
N ILE A 263 -3.87 -41.57 72.75
CA ILE A 263 -3.19 -40.52 71.96
C ILE A 263 -2.14 -39.75 72.81
N LYS A 264 -1.77 -40.26 74.00
CA LYS A 264 -0.76 -39.58 74.85
C LYS A 264 0.70 -39.83 74.45
N GLU A 265 1.00 -40.78 73.56
CA GLU A 265 2.39 -41.13 73.23
C GLU A 265 3.02 -40.32 72.10
N ALA A 266 2.27 -39.52 71.33
CA ALA A 266 2.84 -38.74 70.23
C ALA A 266 3.42 -37.37 70.64
N THR A 267 3.11 -36.88 71.85
CA THR A 267 3.48 -35.51 72.30
C THR A 267 4.78 -35.48 73.12
N ALA A 268 5.32 -36.64 73.51
CA ALA A 268 6.48 -36.75 74.41
C ALA A 268 7.86 -36.45 73.76
N LEU A 269 7.93 -36.14 72.46
CA LEU A 269 9.21 -35.92 71.76
C LEU A 269 9.56 -34.46 71.44
N PHE A 270 8.75 -33.47 71.84
CA PHE A 270 8.97 -32.06 71.44
C PHE A 270 9.53 -31.12 72.53
N TYR A 271 9.65 -31.56 73.79
CA TYR A 271 10.16 -30.68 74.86
C TYR A 271 11.55 -31.10 75.35
N GLY A 272 12.59 -30.49 74.75
CA GLY A 272 13.89 -30.28 75.37
C GLY A 272 13.89 -28.99 76.22
N PRO A 273 14.77 -28.86 77.24
CA PRO A 273 14.48 -28.04 78.42
C PRO A 273 15.04 -26.61 78.34
N THR A 274 14.28 -25.61 78.82
CA THR A 274 14.59 -24.75 80.01
C THR A 274 13.78 -23.44 80.06
N ALA A 275 13.07 -23.28 81.20
CA ALA A 275 12.82 -22.05 81.96
C ALA A 275 11.77 -21.01 81.46
N PRO A 276 11.22 -20.14 82.35
CA PRO A 276 10.02 -20.48 83.12
C PRO A 276 8.93 -19.39 83.10
N THR A 277 7.78 -19.74 83.70
CA THR A 277 6.71 -18.86 84.23
C THR A 277 5.92 -18.01 83.23
N SER A 278 4.69 -18.48 82.92
CA SER A 278 3.45 -17.67 83.04
C SER A 278 2.23 -18.57 82.89
N GLY A 279 1.35 -18.56 83.90
CA GLY A 279 -0.06 -18.98 83.85
C GLY A 279 -0.38 -20.36 83.29
N ALA A 280 -0.58 -21.34 84.19
CA ALA A 280 -1.24 -22.60 83.83
C ALA A 280 -2.68 -22.30 83.36
N LEU A 281 -2.89 -22.27 82.04
CA LEU A 281 -4.20 -22.32 81.43
C LEU A 281 -4.81 -23.70 81.72
N PRO A 282 -6.12 -23.80 82.03
CA PRO A 282 -6.77 -25.10 82.28
C PRO A 282 -6.52 -26.04 81.09
N GLU A 283 -6.12 -27.29 81.33
CA GLU A 283 -5.77 -28.26 80.28
C GLU A 283 -6.85 -28.36 79.18
N GLY A 284 -8.13 -28.27 79.54
CA GLY A 284 -9.24 -28.29 78.58
C GLY A 284 -9.29 -27.09 77.60
N GLN A 285 -8.70 -25.95 77.95
CA GLN A 285 -8.61 -24.79 77.04
C GLN A 285 -7.51 -24.98 76.00
N VAL A 286 -6.43 -25.67 76.35
CA VAL A 286 -5.32 -26.01 75.44
C VAL A 286 -5.76 -27.07 74.43
N ASP A 287 -6.49 -28.09 74.88
CA ASP A 287 -7.06 -29.12 74.00
C ASP A 287 -8.09 -28.54 73.02
N SER A 288 -8.90 -27.59 73.47
CA SER A 288 -9.84 -26.86 72.61
C SER A 288 -9.11 -26.02 71.55
N LEU A 289 -8.05 -25.30 71.94
CA LEU A 289 -7.23 -24.53 71.00
C LEU A 289 -6.52 -25.43 69.98
N LEU A 290 -5.97 -26.57 70.41
CA LEU A 290 -5.33 -27.54 69.51
C LEU A 290 -6.34 -28.17 68.55
N SER A 291 -7.56 -28.48 69.02
CA SER A 291 -8.65 -28.96 68.16
C SER A 291 -9.04 -27.92 67.11
N ILE A 292 -9.19 -26.65 67.50
CA ILE A 292 -9.49 -25.55 66.58
C ILE A 292 -8.38 -25.40 65.53
N ILE A 293 -7.11 -25.36 65.96
CA ILE A 293 -5.96 -25.22 65.04
C ILE A 293 -5.86 -26.41 64.09
N SER A 294 -6.08 -27.63 64.58
CA SER A 294 -6.08 -28.83 63.73
C SER A 294 -7.20 -28.80 62.68
N SER A 295 -8.40 -28.35 63.07
CA SER A 295 -9.53 -28.19 62.15
C SER A 295 -9.28 -27.10 61.10
N GLN A 296 -8.65 -25.98 61.50
CA GLN A 296 -8.25 -24.91 60.59
C GLN A 296 -7.20 -25.40 59.59
N ARG A 297 -6.18 -26.13 60.07
CA ARG A 297 -5.16 -26.74 59.21
C ARG A 297 -5.77 -27.70 58.20
N GLU A 298 -6.76 -28.49 58.61
CA GLU A 298 -7.43 -29.45 57.72
C GLU A 298 -8.28 -28.73 56.66
N ARG A 299 -8.99 -27.65 57.04
CA ARG A 299 -9.72 -26.79 56.09
C ARG A 299 -8.79 -26.14 55.07
N PHE A 300 -7.64 -25.62 55.52
CA PHE A 300 -6.64 -25.04 54.61
C PHE A 300 -6.04 -26.10 53.69
N ARG A 301 -5.77 -27.31 54.19
CA ARG A 301 -5.30 -28.43 53.37
C ARG A 301 -6.33 -28.79 52.30
N ALA A 302 -7.61 -28.91 52.66
CA ALA A 302 -8.69 -29.22 51.73
C ALA A 302 -8.83 -28.14 50.64
N ARG A 303 -8.84 -26.86 51.03
CA ARG A 303 -8.89 -25.73 50.08
C ARG A 303 -7.68 -25.69 49.15
N ASN A 304 -6.48 -26.01 49.67
CA ASN A 304 -5.29 -26.05 48.85
C ASN A 304 -5.32 -27.21 47.84
N GLN A 305 -5.84 -28.38 48.23
CA GLN A 305 -6.06 -29.50 47.32
C GLN A 305 -7.09 -29.17 46.23
N GLU A 306 -8.17 -28.46 46.57
CA GLU A 306 -9.17 -28.00 45.61
C GLU A 306 -8.57 -27.00 44.62
N LEU A 307 -7.83 -26.00 45.09
CA LEU A 307 -7.12 -25.04 44.24
C LEU A 307 -6.08 -25.72 43.34
N GLU A 308 -5.35 -26.71 43.85
CA GLU A 308 -4.44 -27.51 43.02
C GLU A 308 -5.18 -28.30 41.94
N ALA A 309 -6.36 -28.84 42.25
CA ALA A 309 -7.19 -29.56 41.28
C ALA A 309 -7.75 -28.61 40.20
N GLU A 310 -8.25 -27.45 40.58
CA GLU A 310 -8.71 -26.41 39.64
C GLU A 310 -7.57 -25.90 38.76
N ASN A 311 -6.38 -25.70 39.31
CA ASN A 311 -5.21 -25.29 38.55
C ASN A 311 -4.80 -26.36 37.53
N ARG A 312 -4.81 -27.64 37.92
CA ARG A 312 -4.57 -28.76 36.98
C ARG A 312 -5.63 -28.80 35.88
N LEU A 313 -6.90 -28.57 36.20
CA LEU A 313 -7.99 -28.52 35.22
C LEU A 313 -7.79 -27.35 34.23
N ALA A 314 -7.47 -26.16 34.74
CA ALA A 314 -7.19 -24.97 33.93
C ALA A 314 -5.96 -25.16 33.03
N GLN A 315 -4.91 -25.83 33.52
CA GLN A 315 -3.76 -26.20 32.70
C GLN A 315 -4.16 -27.16 31.58
N HIS A 316 -5.00 -28.16 31.87
CA HIS A 316 -5.50 -29.10 30.86
C HIS A 316 -6.36 -28.41 29.80
N THR A 317 -7.23 -27.47 30.18
CA THR A 317 -8.05 -26.71 29.22
C THR A 317 -7.20 -25.79 28.34
N LEU A 318 -6.18 -25.13 28.90
CA LEU A 318 -5.22 -24.34 28.11
C LEU A 318 -4.48 -25.21 27.09
N GLN A 319 -4.06 -26.40 27.49
CA GLN A 319 -3.36 -27.33 26.60
C GLN A 319 -4.26 -27.86 25.48
N ALA A 320 -5.53 -28.16 25.81
CA ALA A 320 -6.54 -28.56 24.83
C ALA A 320 -6.81 -27.43 23.81
N LEU A 321 -7.04 -26.19 24.27
CA LEU A 321 -7.27 -25.04 23.39
C LEU A 321 -6.04 -24.72 22.51
N GLN A 322 -4.82 -24.88 23.04
CA GLN A 322 -3.59 -24.75 22.25
C GLN A 322 -3.53 -25.81 21.15
N SER A 323 -3.85 -27.07 21.45
CA SER A 323 -3.88 -28.14 20.46
C SER A 323 -4.94 -27.91 19.38
N GLU A 324 -6.10 -27.35 19.75
CA GLU A 324 -7.17 -26.99 18.81
C GLU A 324 -6.74 -25.82 17.90
N LEU A 325 -6.12 -24.78 18.47
CA LEU A 325 -5.55 -23.68 17.69
C LEU A 325 -4.50 -24.17 16.68
N ASP A 326 -3.63 -25.09 17.09
CA ASP A 326 -2.61 -25.63 16.21
C ASP A 326 -3.20 -26.57 15.14
N SER A 327 -4.25 -27.32 15.47
CA SER A 327 -5.02 -28.10 14.51
C SER A 327 -5.70 -27.20 13.47
N LEU A 328 -6.42 -26.16 13.92
CA LEU A 328 -7.07 -25.19 13.05
C LEU A 328 -6.07 -24.45 12.16
N ARG A 329 -4.90 -24.08 12.69
CA ARG A 329 -3.81 -23.52 11.89
C ARG A 329 -3.32 -24.50 10.83
N ALA A 330 -3.11 -25.76 11.19
CA ALA A 330 -2.68 -26.79 10.24
C ALA A 330 -3.72 -27.02 9.13
N ASP A 331 -5.01 -27.05 9.48
CA ASP A 331 -6.09 -27.25 8.53
C ASP A 331 -6.33 -26.02 7.65
N ASN A 332 -6.20 -24.81 8.20
CA ASN A 332 -6.20 -23.56 7.41
C ASN A 332 -5.07 -23.54 6.39
N ILE A 333 -3.86 -23.99 6.79
CA ILE A 333 -2.73 -24.13 5.86
C ILE A 333 -3.10 -25.13 4.76
N LYS A 334 -3.56 -26.35 5.08
CA LYS A 334 -3.98 -27.37 4.09
C LYS A 334 -5.07 -26.85 3.14
N LEU A 335 -6.05 -26.10 3.66
CA LEU A 335 -7.10 -25.49 2.87
C LEU A 335 -6.52 -24.47 1.89
N PHE A 336 -5.57 -23.66 2.35
CA PHE A 336 -4.82 -22.75 1.49
C PHE A 336 -4.03 -23.51 0.41
N GLU A 337 -3.36 -24.64 0.73
CA GLU A 337 -2.69 -25.47 -0.30
C GLU A 337 -3.68 -25.93 -1.37
N LYS A 338 -4.88 -26.36 -0.96
CA LYS A 338 -5.95 -26.78 -1.87
C LYS A 338 -6.48 -25.64 -2.72
N ILE A 339 -6.66 -24.44 -2.15
CA ILE A 339 -7.06 -23.23 -2.88
C ILE A 339 -5.98 -22.87 -3.89
N LYS A 340 -4.70 -22.83 -3.50
CA LYS A 340 -3.57 -22.54 -4.39
C LYS A 340 -3.44 -23.59 -5.51
N PHE A 341 -3.65 -24.86 -5.20
CA PHE A 341 -3.71 -25.93 -6.21
C PHE A 341 -4.85 -25.73 -7.21
N LEU A 342 -6.04 -25.32 -6.75
CA LEU A 342 -7.16 -25.01 -7.63
C LEU A 342 -6.96 -23.70 -8.42
N GLN A 343 -6.30 -22.70 -7.85
CA GLN A 343 -5.89 -21.46 -8.52
C GLN A 343 -4.79 -21.69 -9.57
N SER A 344 -4.01 -22.78 -9.46
CA SER A 344 -2.98 -23.12 -10.46
C SER A 344 -3.55 -23.57 -11.82
N TYR A 345 -4.87 -23.81 -11.91
CA TYR A 345 -5.57 -23.89 -13.18
C TYR A 345 -5.86 -22.48 -13.72
N PRO A 346 -5.43 -22.15 -14.94
CA PRO A 346 -5.49 -20.78 -15.45
C PRO A 346 -6.94 -20.40 -15.73
N GLY A 347 -7.52 -19.52 -14.91
CA GLY A 347 -8.87 -19.01 -15.17
C GLY A 347 -9.52 -18.08 -14.14
N ARG A 348 -8.86 -17.70 -13.04
CA ARG A 348 -9.47 -16.77 -12.08
C ARG A 348 -8.44 -15.94 -11.32
N GLY A 349 -8.19 -14.73 -11.80
CA GLY A 349 -7.56 -13.69 -10.99
C GLY A 349 -8.61 -13.00 -10.13
N SER A 350 -8.36 -12.87 -8.83
CA SER A 350 -9.12 -11.94 -7.97
C SER A 350 -8.33 -11.63 -6.71
N GLY A 351 -7.99 -10.35 -6.55
CA GLY A 351 -7.73 -9.62 -5.30
C GLY A 351 -6.93 -10.33 -4.21
N SER A 352 -5.64 -10.02 -4.14
CA SER A 352 -4.76 -10.37 -3.01
C SER A 352 -5.37 -9.88 -1.69
N ASP A 353 -5.90 -10.80 -0.89
CA ASP A 353 -6.38 -10.53 0.47
C ASP A 353 -5.21 -10.67 1.47
N ASP A 354 -5.16 -9.80 2.49
CA ASP A 354 -4.07 -9.78 3.49
C ASP A 354 -3.98 -11.12 4.27
N THR A 355 -5.12 -11.79 4.43
CA THR A 355 -5.20 -13.12 5.03
C THR A 355 -4.54 -14.19 4.15
N GLU A 356 -4.68 -14.08 2.83
CA GLU A 356 -4.08 -14.97 1.84
C GLU A 356 -2.54 -14.83 1.84
N LEU A 357 -2.02 -13.60 1.96
CA LEU A 357 -0.59 -13.34 2.07
C LEU A 357 0.03 -13.97 3.33
N ARG A 358 -0.67 -13.91 4.47
CA ARG A 358 -0.19 -14.49 5.74
C ARG A 358 -0.09 -16.01 5.67
N TYR A 359 -1.08 -16.69 5.10
CA TYR A 359 -1.03 -18.15 4.92
C TYR A 359 -0.12 -18.57 3.75
N SER A 360 0.01 -17.74 2.71
CA SER A 360 0.97 -17.98 1.61
C SER A 360 2.41 -17.99 2.10
N SER A 361 2.79 -17.02 2.94
CA SER A 361 4.15 -17.00 3.51
C SER A 361 4.45 -18.22 4.39
N GLN A 362 3.48 -18.67 5.21
CA GLN A 362 3.62 -19.88 6.02
C GLN A 362 3.70 -21.16 5.18
N TYR A 363 2.97 -21.21 4.07
CA TYR A 363 3.02 -22.31 3.09
C TYR A 363 4.36 -22.36 2.36
N GLU A 364 4.84 -21.23 1.84
CA GLU A 364 6.11 -21.15 1.10
C GLU A 364 7.31 -21.47 2.00
N GLU A 365 7.26 -21.06 3.28
CA GLU A 365 8.26 -21.43 4.27
C GLU A 365 8.30 -22.95 4.53
N ARG A 366 7.16 -23.65 4.43
CA ARG A 366 7.09 -25.11 4.56
C ARG A 366 7.53 -25.84 3.29
N LEU A 367 7.30 -25.27 2.11
CA LEU A 367 7.66 -25.91 0.84
C LEU A 367 9.14 -25.81 0.50
N ASP A 368 9.82 -24.71 0.87
CA ASP A 368 11.22 -24.51 0.49
C ASP A 368 12.18 -25.23 1.46
N PRO A 369 12.75 -26.41 1.07
CA PRO A 369 13.64 -27.16 1.93
C PRO A 369 14.96 -26.41 2.18
N PHE A 370 15.33 -25.50 1.26
CA PHE A 370 16.54 -24.70 1.34
C PHE A 370 16.39 -23.49 2.26
N SER A 371 15.18 -23.00 2.49
CA SER A 371 14.93 -21.94 3.49
C SER A 371 15.23 -22.44 4.91
N SER A 372 14.74 -23.65 5.25
CA SER A 372 14.99 -24.28 6.55
C SER A 372 16.45 -24.67 6.73
N PHE A 373 17.10 -25.13 5.65
CA PHE A 373 18.53 -25.45 5.63
C PHE A 373 19.39 -24.19 5.78
N SER A 374 19.12 -23.13 5.01
CA SER A 374 19.87 -21.87 5.07
C SER A 374 19.71 -21.16 6.41
N LYS A 375 18.53 -21.23 7.05
CA LYS A 375 18.32 -20.76 8.43
C LYS A 375 19.19 -21.54 9.42
N ARG A 376 19.18 -22.87 9.35
CA ARG A 376 20.03 -23.74 10.19
C ARG A 376 21.52 -23.51 9.94
N GLU A 377 21.94 -23.29 8.70
CA GLU A 377 23.32 -23.03 8.33
C GLU A 377 23.78 -21.65 8.84
N ARG A 378 22.95 -20.60 8.69
CA ARG A 378 23.21 -19.28 9.28
C ARG A 378 23.29 -19.35 10.80
N GLN A 379 22.45 -20.15 11.45
CA GLN A 379 22.48 -20.33 12.90
C GLN A 379 23.73 -21.09 13.35
N ARG A 380 24.18 -22.10 12.60
CA ARG A 380 25.47 -22.77 12.83
C ARG A 380 26.64 -21.80 12.68
N LYS A 381 26.68 -21.01 11.59
CA LYS A 381 27.70 -19.98 11.38
C LYS A 381 27.67 -18.90 12.46
N TYR A 382 26.48 -18.52 12.92
CA TYR A 382 26.33 -17.55 14.01
C TYR A 382 26.86 -18.11 15.33
N LEU A 383 26.58 -19.38 15.64
CA LEU A 383 27.09 -20.04 16.84
C LEU A 383 28.60 -20.24 16.79
N SER A 384 29.18 -20.48 15.60
CA SER A 384 30.64 -20.61 15.42
C SER A 384 31.43 -19.30 15.46
N LEU A 385 30.76 -18.14 15.55
CA LEU A 385 31.44 -16.84 15.65
C LEU A 385 31.97 -16.57 17.06
N SER A 386 33.12 -15.89 17.12
CA SER A 386 33.74 -15.42 18.35
C SER A 386 32.78 -14.49 19.12
N PRO A 387 32.82 -14.46 20.47
CA PRO A 387 31.99 -13.55 21.27
C PRO A 387 32.12 -12.07 20.86
N TRP A 388 33.31 -11.64 20.42
CA TRP A 388 33.58 -10.28 19.94
C TRP A 388 32.97 -10.00 18.57
N ASP A 389 32.95 -11.00 17.68
CA ASP A 389 32.28 -10.89 16.37
C ASP A 389 30.76 -10.84 16.54
N LYS A 390 30.21 -11.59 17.52
CA LYS A 390 28.78 -11.55 17.88
C LYS A 390 28.38 -10.18 18.41
N ALA A 391 29.21 -9.57 19.26
CA ALA A 391 28.98 -8.22 19.77
C ALA A 391 28.99 -7.18 18.64
N THR A 392 29.98 -7.24 17.74
CA THR A 392 30.08 -6.33 16.57
C THR A 392 28.90 -6.50 15.62
N LEU A 393 28.48 -7.74 15.36
CA LEU A 393 27.30 -8.03 14.54
C LEU A 393 25.99 -7.58 15.20
N SER A 394 25.86 -7.70 16.52
CA SER A 394 24.70 -7.16 17.25
C SER A 394 24.69 -5.62 17.21
N MET A 395 25.85 -4.97 17.34
CA MET A 395 25.98 -3.52 17.24
C MET A 395 25.63 -3.04 15.83
N GLY A 396 26.16 -3.70 14.80
CA GLY A 396 25.83 -3.41 13.40
C GLY A 396 24.35 -3.61 13.10
N ARG A 397 23.75 -4.70 13.58
CA ARG A 397 22.31 -4.97 13.37
C ARG A 397 21.43 -3.98 14.13
N LEU A 398 21.85 -3.50 15.30
CA LEU A 398 21.13 -2.47 16.07
C LEU A 398 21.17 -1.10 15.37
N VAL A 399 22.30 -0.74 14.78
CA VAL A 399 22.44 0.49 13.96
C VAL A 399 21.62 0.40 12.66
N LEU A 400 21.61 -0.77 11.99
CA LEU A 400 20.89 -0.95 10.73
C LEU A 400 19.38 -1.19 10.89
N SER A 401 18.93 -1.77 12.02
CA SER A 401 17.52 -2.08 12.24
C SER A 401 16.69 -0.87 12.64
N ASN A 402 17.27 0.09 13.35
CA ASN A 402 16.54 1.26 13.82
C ASN A 402 16.62 2.43 12.82
N LYS A 403 15.46 2.95 12.40
CA LYS A 403 15.36 4.11 11.49
C LYS A 403 16.09 5.33 12.04
N MET A 404 16.00 5.58 13.35
CA MET A 404 16.68 6.70 14.01
C MET A 404 18.20 6.55 14.02
N ALA A 405 18.71 5.35 14.29
CA ALA A 405 20.14 5.07 14.30
C ALA A 405 20.78 5.23 12.90
N ARG A 406 20.06 4.82 11.85
CA ARG A 406 20.47 5.07 10.45
C ARG A 406 20.54 6.55 10.12
N THR A 407 19.55 7.33 10.55
CA THR A 407 19.54 8.79 10.34
C THR A 407 20.70 9.47 11.06
N ILE A 408 20.98 9.09 12.32
CA ILE A 408 22.11 9.63 13.09
C ILE A 408 23.44 9.26 12.42
N GLY A 409 23.62 8.00 11.99
CA GLY A 409 24.82 7.55 11.30
C GLY A 409 25.06 8.27 9.96
N PHE A 410 23.99 8.55 9.20
CA PHE A 410 24.06 9.32 7.97
C PHE A 410 24.56 10.76 8.22
N PHE A 411 23.96 11.45 9.20
CA PHE A 411 24.40 12.80 9.55
C PHE A 411 25.82 12.83 10.13
N TYR A 412 26.21 11.81 10.88
CA TYR A 412 27.59 11.69 11.37
C TYR A 412 28.60 11.54 10.22
N MET A 413 28.32 10.68 9.25
CA MET A 413 29.18 10.53 8.06
C MET A 413 29.21 11.80 7.23
N LEU A 414 28.06 12.46 7.01
CA LEU A 414 27.98 13.72 6.29
C LEU A 414 28.79 14.82 6.98
N PHE A 415 28.66 14.94 8.30
CA PHE A 415 29.43 15.88 9.11
C PHE A 415 30.93 15.62 9.00
N LEU A 416 31.36 14.36 9.07
CA LEU A 416 32.77 13.99 8.94
C LEU A 416 33.30 14.33 7.54
N HIS A 417 32.51 14.09 6.48
CA HIS A 417 32.87 14.51 5.12
C HIS A 417 32.97 16.03 5.02
N CYS A 418 32.00 16.78 5.54
CA CYS A 418 32.07 18.25 5.58
C CYS A 418 33.32 18.74 6.32
N LEU A 419 33.69 18.11 7.44
CA LEU A 419 34.88 18.46 8.20
C LEU A 419 36.15 18.20 7.39
N VAL A 420 36.26 17.05 6.73
CA VAL A 420 37.39 16.73 5.85
C VAL A 420 37.47 17.72 4.70
N PHE A 421 36.35 18.05 4.05
CA PHE A 421 36.31 19.07 2.99
C PHE A 421 36.72 20.46 3.49
N LEU A 422 36.31 20.87 4.70
CA LEU A 422 36.71 22.14 5.29
C LEU A 422 38.21 22.18 5.59
N VAL A 423 38.77 21.08 6.09
CA VAL A 423 40.22 20.96 6.33
C VAL A 423 40.99 21.04 5.01
N LEU A 424 40.58 20.28 4.00
CA LEU A 424 41.20 20.32 2.67
C LEU A 424 41.06 21.70 2.01
N TYR A 425 39.90 22.35 2.14
CA TYR A 425 39.69 23.71 1.64
C TYR A 425 40.61 24.71 2.33
N LYS A 426 40.76 24.62 3.66
CA LYS A 426 41.67 25.48 4.42
C LYS A 426 43.14 25.27 4.02
N LEU A 427 43.55 24.02 3.83
CA LEU A 427 44.88 23.68 3.33
C LEU A 427 45.12 24.26 1.92
N ALA A 428 44.20 24.01 0.98
CA ALA A 428 44.31 24.50 -0.39
C ALA A 428 44.29 26.03 -0.46
N TRP A 429 43.45 26.69 0.33
CA TRP A 429 43.39 28.15 0.42
C TRP A 429 44.69 28.75 0.99
N SER A 430 45.25 28.13 2.03
CA SER A 430 46.53 28.58 2.59
C SER A 430 47.65 28.46 1.56
N GLU A 431 47.71 27.34 0.83
CA GLU A 431 48.71 27.11 -0.21
C GLU A 431 48.55 28.06 -1.40
N SER A 432 47.32 28.35 -1.83
CA SER A 432 47.09 29.32 -2.91
C SER A 432 47.51 30.73 -2.51
N MET A 433 47.23 31.15 -1.28
CA MET A 433 47.58 32.48 -0.79
C MET A 433 49.11 32.67 -0.67
N GLU A 434 49.85 31.61 -0.34
CA GLU A 434 51.32 31.60 -0.36
C GLU A 434 51.87 31.71 -1.79
N ARG A 435 51.28 30.99 -2.75
CA ARG A 435 51.62 31.09 -4.19
C ARG A 435 51.31 32.47 -4.77
N ASP A 436 50.19 33.08 -4.39
CA ASP A 436 49.83 34.43 -4.84
C ASP A 436 50.77 35.48 -4.23
N CYS A 437 51.22 35.30 -2.98
CA CYS A 437 52.22 36.17 -2.36
C CYS A 437 53.58 36.07 -3.08
N THR A 438 54.06 34.85 -3.37
CA THR A 438 55.33 34.64 -4.08
C THR A 438 55.30 35.20 -5.50
N THR A 439 54.21 35.00 -6.25
CA THR A 439 54.04 35.57 -7.60
C THR A 439 53.93 37.10 -7.56
N PHE A 440 53.23 37.67 -6.58
CA PHE A 440 53.16 39.12 -6.40
C PHE A 440 54.53 39.72 -6.06
N CYS A 441 55.29 39.08 -5.17
CA CYS A 441 56.66 39.48 -4.84
C CYS A 441 57.58 39.40 -6.07
N ALA A 442 57.50 38.31 -6.85
CA ALA A 442 58.28 38.14 -8.08
C ALA A 442 57.93 39.21 -9.12
N LYS A 443 56.64 39.51 -9.31
CA LYS A 443 56.18 40.56 -10.22
C LYS A 443 56.67 41.94 -9.79
N LYS A 444 56.53 42.27 -8.50
CA LYS A 444 56.99 43.55 -7.97
C LYS A 444 58.51 43.71 -8.08
N PHE A 445 59.27 42.62 -7.91
CA PHE A 445 60.71 42.60 -8.14
C PHE A 445 61.05 42.81 -9.62
N ALA A 446 60.36 42.14 -10.54
CA ALA A 446 60.54 42.32 -11.98
C ALA A 446 60.20 43.77 -12.42
N ASP A 447 59.10 44.34 -11.93
CA ASP A 447 58.72 45.73 -12.19
C ASP A 447 59.76 46.72 -11.63
N HIS A 448 60.31 46.45 -10.44
CA HIS A 448 61.39 47.26 -9.87
C HIS A 448 62.68 47.16 -10.70
N LEU A 449 63.06 45.96 -11.14
CA LEU A 449 64.22 45.74 -12.00
C LEU A 449 64.07 46.50 -13.32
N HIS A 450 62.91 46.40 -13.98
CA HIS A 450 62.62 47.11 -15.22
C HIS A 450 62.62 48.63 -15.03
N LYS A 451 62.10 49.15 -13.91
CA LYS A 451 62.00 50.59 -13.69
C LYS A 451 63.32 51.24 -13.27
N PHE A 452 64.16 50.54 -12.51
CA PHE A 452 65.37 51.12 -11.92
C PHE A 452 66.68 50.62 -12.56
N HIS A 453 66.69 49.46 -13.22
CA HIS A 453 67.90 48.86 -13.80
C HIS A 453 67.91 48.77 -15.33
N GLU A 454 66.80 49.03 -16.03
CA GLU A 454 66.79 49.01 -17.50
C GLU A 454 67.48 50.25 -18.11
N ASN A 455 67.49 51.39 -17.40
CA ASN A 455 68.18 52.61 -17.84
C ASN A 455 69.65 52.72 -17.38
N ASP A 456 70.17 51.76 -16.60
CA ASP A 456 71.56 51.79 -16.10
C ASP A 456 72.47 50.73 -16.76
N ASN A 457 71.94 49.83 -17.59
CA ASN A 457 72.72 48.80 -18.28
C ASN A 457 73.22 49.22 -19.68
N GLY A 458 73.69 50.47 -19.76
CA GLY A 458 74.77 50.84 -20.67
C GLY A 458 76.16 50.38 -20.18
N ALA A 459 76.30 49.93 -18.93
CA ALA A 459 77.56 49.40 -18.43
C ALA A 459 77.36 48.45 -17.23
N ALA A 460 77.72 47.18 -17.42
CA ALA A 460 78.04 46.18 -16.38
C ALA A 460 76.88 45.55 -15.57
N ALA A 461 76.35 44.43 -16.07
CA ALA A 461 75.93 43.29 -15.24
C ALA A 461 75.72 42.03 -16.10
N GLY A 462 76.83 41.48 -16.63
CA GLY A 462 76.92 40.04 -16.82
C GLY A 462 77.06 39.39 -15.45
N ASP A 463 76.55 38.18 -15.30
CA ASP A 463 76.58 37.33 -14.10
C ASP A 463 75.69 37.78 -12.93
N LEU A 464 74.41 37.37 -12.94
CA LEU A 464 73.70 37.10 -11.68
C LEU A 464 72.45 36.20 -11.84
N TRP A 465 72.57 35.02 -12.46
CA TRP A 465 71.60 33.92 -12.29
C TRP A 465 72.29 32.56 -12.43
N GLN A 466 72.92 32.11 -11.35
CA GLN A 466 73.15 30.69 -11.03
C GLN A 466 72.46 30.37 -9.72
#